data_AF-A0A952STJ3-F1
#
_entry.id   AF-A0A952STJ3-F1
#
_cell.length_a   1.000
_cell.length_b   1.000
_cell.length_c   1.000
_cell.angle_alpha   90.00
_cell.angle_beta   90.00
_cell.angle_gamma   90.00
#
_symmetry.space_group_name_H-M   'P 1'
#
loop_
_entity.id
_entity.type
_entity.pdbx_description
1 polymer ?
#
loop_
_entity_poly.entity_id
_entity_poly.type
_entity_poly.pdbx_seq_one_letter_code
_entity_poly.pdbx_strand_id
1 'polypeptide(L)'
;MMDLADLLSAVKPKERTDQYKILSALYVVGAHTTPVSAKKITDLLRLHFGEKAPANVNASLRAYSTYVTPAEKGPPLLWSLTLKGLEHLRNLSGLALYTNPTIESFDSDIAFVCALEHPEFKALMDALGGANAWKEIGNARYTHVYRETQLVTAEGKTLKVIGTTSTSMGLTAAAIATTQLVLQFKPRVVAMVGIAAGTRSGGKQFGDVLVADPSVDYNSGKVVQAGGIREFLPDPYPIGLNPRLRSVLLKYHGIHPVFVEIRKRWKGRIPEGKNQLHVGPLGAADQVIDDASRVLEIQKNWRKLIGVEMETYGVYRATHEAPDPKPRVVSFKAVCDFAAEKSDSWQDYAAFVAAQFTIEFFRKEWAALWPTT
;
A
#
# COMPACT_ATOMS: atom_id res chain seq x y z
N MET A 1 -4.18 -30.97 3.97
CA MET A 1 -3.47 -30.89 2.68
C MET A 1 -4.33 -31.68 1.71
N MET A 2 -4.84 -31.06 0.66
CA MET A 2 -5.81 -31.69 -0.25
C MET A 2 -5.10 -32.70 -1.15
N ASP A 3 -5.63 -33.92 -1.25
CA ASP A 3 -5.07 -34.97 -2.09
C ASP A 3 -5.81 -35.11 -3.44
N LEU A 4 -5.36 -36.04 -4.29
CA LEU A 4 -5.97 -36.24 -5.60
C LEU A 4 -7.35 -36.91 -5.48
N ALA A 5 -7.58 -37.73 -4.46
CA ALA A 5 -8.86 -38.39 -4.23
C ALA A 5 -9.94 -37.38 -3.85
N ASP A 6 -9.61 -36.37 -3.04
CA ASP A 6 -10.48 -35.25 -2.67
C ASP A 6 -11.03 -34.55 -3.92
N LEU A 7 -10.13 -34.13 -4.83
CA LEU A 7 -10.49 -33.48 -6.09
C LEU A 7 -11.37 -34.38 -6.97
N LEU A 8 -11.02 -35.66 -7.11
CA LEU A 8 -11.81 -36.58 -7.92
C LEU A 8 -13.20 -36.82 -7.34
N SER A 9 -13.33 -36.86 -6.02
CA SER A 9 -14.60 -37.06 -5.33
C SER A 9 -15.56 -35.87 -5.50
N ALA A 10 -15.02 -34.67 -5.72
CA ALA A 10 -15.79 -33.44 -5.89
C ALA A 10 -16.50 -33.32 -7.25
N VAL A 11 -16.17 -34.17 -8.22
CA VAL A 11 -16.79 -34.17 -9.55
C VAL A 11 -17.41 -35.52 -9.90
N LYS A 12 -18.46 -35.51 -10.74
CA LYS A 12 -19.14 -36.73 -11.19
C LYS A 12 -18.18 -37.59 -12.04
N PRO A 13 -18.28 -38.93 -12.03
CA PRO A 13 -17.38 -39.80 -12.79
C PRO A 13 -17.23 -39.43 -14.28
N LYS A 14 -18.32 -38.98 -14.93
CA LYS A 14 -18.33 -38.52 -16.33
C LYS A 14 -17.54 -37.23 -16.59
N GLU A 15 -17.33 -36.41 -15.56
CA GLU A 15 -16.63 -35.12 -15.63
C GLU A 15 -15.13 -35.27 -15.29
N ARG A 16 -14.69 -36.46 -14.86
CA ARG A 16 -13.28 -36.81 -14.61
C ARG A 16 -12.53 -37.05 -15.92
N THR A 17 -12.54 -36.05 -16.79
CA THR A 17 -11.78 -36.07 -18.06
C THR A 17 -10.28 -36.12 -17.79
N ASP A 18 -9.50 -36.50 -18.80
CA ASP A 18 -8.03 -36.51 -18.65
C ASP A 18 -7.46 -35.11 -18.39
N GLN A 19 -8.07 -34.07 -18.96
CA GLN A 19 -7.74 -32.69 -18.62
C GLN A 19 -7.97 -32.40 -17.14
N TYR A 20 -9.14 -32.77 -16.60
CA TYR A 20 -9.44 -32.58 -15.19
C TYR A 20 -8.45 -33.33 -14.28
N LYS A 21 -8.14 -34.59 -14.59
CA LYS A 21 -7.16 -35.40 -13.83
C LYS A 21 -5.78 -34.77 -13.86
N ILE A 22 -5.30 -34.32 -15.02
CA ILE A 22 -3.97 -33.72 -15.18
C ILE A 22 -3.86 -32.39 -14.44
N LEU A 23 -4.87 -31.52 -14.55
CA LEU A 23 -4.91 -30.24 -13.83
C LEU A 23 -5.00 -30.47 -12.31
N SER A 24 -5.79 -31.45 -11.86
CA SER A 24 -5.88 -31.83 -10.45
C SER A 24 -4.54 -32.35 -9.93
N ALA A 25 -3.87 -33.21 -10.69
CA ALA A 25 -2.54 -33.70 -10.33
C ALA A 25 -1.51 -32.57 -10.25
N LEU A 26 -1.52 -31.62 -11.20
CA LEU A 26 -0.70 -30.40 -11.17
C LEU A 26 -0.92 -29.62 -9.86
N TYR A 27 -2.16 -29.43 -9.46
CA TYR A 27 -2.48 -28.74 -8.22
C TYR A 27 -1.90 -29.47 -7.00
N VAL A 28 -2.14 -30.78 -6.88
CA VAL A 28 -1.69 -31.62 -5.75
C VAL A 28 -0.16 -31.66 -5.63
N VAL A 29 0.57 -31.68 -6.76
CA VAL A 29 2.05 -31.68 -6.73
C VAL A 29 2.67 -30.29 -6.50
N GLY A 30 1.85 -29.25 -6.33
CA GLY A 30 2.28 -27.88 -6.07
C GLY A 30 2.62 -27.05 -7.32
N ALA A 31 2.18 -27.46 -8.52
CA ALA A 31 2.52 -26.75 -9.76
C ALA A 31 1.94 -25.33 -9.86
N HIS A 32 0.99 -24.99 -8.99
CA HIS A 32 0.43 -23.64 -8.85
C HIS A 32 1.32 -22.72 -8.00
N THR A 33 2.40 -23.25 -7.40
CA THR A 33 3.34 -22.51 -6.54
C THR A 33 4.77 -22.60 -7.07
N THR A 34 5.17 -23.79 -7.50
CA THR A 34 6.53 -24.08 -7.94
C THR A 34 6.45 -24.93 -9.20
N PRO A 35 7.16 -24.55 -10.28
CA PRO A 35 7.15 -25.34 -11.51
C PRO A 35 7.57 -26.80 -11.26
N VAL A 36 6.90 -27.75 -11.90
CA VAL A 36 7.16 -29.19 -11.73
C VAL A 36 7.41 -29.89 -13.05
N SER A 37 8.14 -31.01 -13.01
CA SER A 37 8.36 -31.82 -14.21
C SER A 37 7.13 -32.65 -14.57
N ALA A 38 6.95 -32.93 -15.87
CA ALA A 38 5.89 -33.82 -16.35
C ALA A 38 6.00 -35.25 -15.75
N LYS A 39 7.21 -35.66 -15.36
CA LYS A 39 7.45 -36.94 -14.68
C LYS A 39 6.73 -36.98 -13.32
N LYS A 40 6.87 -35.94 -12.49
CA LYS A 40 6.21 -35.86 -11.17
C LYS A 40 4.68 -35.98 -11.28
N ILE A 41 4.11 -35.35 -12.30
CA ILE A 41 2.66 -35.41 -12.59
C ILE A 41 2.27 -36.83 -13.03
N THR A 42 3.05 -37.43 -13.92
CA THR A 42 2.81 -38.79 -14.43
C THR A 42 2.88 -39.82 -13.31
N ASP A 43 3.87 -39.70 -12.42
CA ASP A 43 4.06 -40.62 -11.30
C ASP A 43 2.86 -40.56 -10.34
N LEU A 44 2.36 -39.36 -10.01
CA LEU A 44 1.15 -39.21 -9.18
C LEU A 44 -0.10 -39.80 -9.84
N LEU A 45 -0.28 -39.58 -11.14
CA LEU A 45 -1.42 -40.12 -11.88
C LEU A 45 -1.37 -41.65 -11.97
N ARG A 46 -0.20 -42.23 -12.23
CA ARG A 46 -0.02 -43.69 -12.26
C ARG A 46 -0.25 -44.33 -10.90
N LEU A 47 0.15 -43.66 -9.81
CA LEU A 47 -0.11 -44.13 -8.45
C LEU A 47 -1.61 -44.30 -8.18
N HIS A 48 -2.46 -43.40 -8.71
CA HIS A 48 -3.91 -43.43 -8.46
C HIS A 48 -4.71 -44.22 -9.50
N PHE A 49 -4.26 -44.24 -10.76
CA PHE A 49 -5.04 -44.79 -11.88
C PHE A 49 -4.41 -46.02 -12.53
N GLY A 50 -3.17 -46.38 -12.20
CA GLY A 50 -2.45 -47.48 -12.84
C GLY A 50 -2.41 -47.34 -14.36
N GLU A 51 -2.83 -48.39 -15.06
CA GLU A 51 -2.90 -48.43 -16.53
C GLU A 51 -3.95 -47.48 -17.12
N LYS A 52 -4.92 -47.01 -16.32
CA LYS A 52 -5.97 -46.05 -16.74
C LYS A 52 -5.53 -44.59 -16.60
N ALA A 53 -4.27 -44.34 -16.23
CA ALA A 53 -3.74 -42.99 -16.16
C ALA A 53 -3.74 -42.32 -17.55
N PRO A 54 -3.98 -41.00 -17.64
CA PRO A 54 -3.89 -40.26 -18.89
C PRO A 54 -2.59 -40.55 -19.64
N ALA A 55 -2.69 -40.93 -20.91
CA ALA A 55 -1.54 -41.22 -21.74
C ALA A 55 -0.83 -39.93 -22.16
N ASN A 56 0.51 -39.96 -22.22
CA ASN A 56 1.34 -38.89 -22.77
C ASN A 56 1.11 -37.48 -22.16
N VAL A 57 1.28 -37.38 -20.83
CA VAL A 57 1.14 -36.12 -20.06
C VAL A 57 1.86 -34.93 -20.69
N ASN A 58 3.06 -35.13 -21.27
CA ASN A 58 3.79 -34.06 -21.95
C ASN A 58 3.03 -33.46 -23.15
N ALA A 59 2.36 -34.30 -23.95
CA ALA A 59 1.56 -33.83 -25.07
C ALA A 59 0.32 -33.08 -24.58
N SER A 60 -0.35 -33.60 -23.55
CA SER A 60 -1.51 -32.96 -22.93
C SER A 60 -1.16 -31.58 -22.36
N LEU A 61 -0.03 -31.44 -21.66
CA LEU A 61 0.42 -30.15 -21.11
C LEU A 61 0.66 -29.11 -22.22
N ARG A 62 1.21 -29.51 -23.36
CA ARG A 62 1.35 -28.62 -24.53
C ARG A 62 0.00 -28.22 -25.12
N ALA A 63 -0.96 -29.15 -25.16
CA ALA A 63 -2.31 -28.89 -25.67
C ALA A 63 -3.14 -27.99 -24.73
N TYR A 64 -2.89 -28.04 -23.42
CA TYR A 64 -3.61 -27.26 -22.41
C TYR A 64 -2.98 -25.90 -22.13
N SER A 65 -2.40 -25.26 -23.15
CA SER A 65 -1.66 -23.98 -23.03
C SER A 65 -2.46 -22.83 -22.42
N THR A 66 -3.79 -22.90 -22.40
CA THR A 66 -4.65 -21.95 -21.68
C THR A 66 -4.56 -22.10 -20.16
N TYR A 67 -4.35 -23.32 -19.67
CA TYR A 67 -4.42 -23.69 -18.25
C TYR A 67 -3.05 -23.96 -17.63
N VAL A 68 -2.04 -24.24 -18.45
CA VAL A 68 -0.67 -24.51 -18.00
C VAL A 68 0.34 -23.75 -18.86
N THR A 69 1.47 -23.40 -18.27
CA THR A 69 2.56 -22.71 -18.97
C THR A 69 3.91 -23.36 -18.67
N PRO A 70 4.83 -23.46 -19.64
CA PRO A 70 6.22 -23.81 -19.35
C PRO A 70 6.88 -22.67 -18.57
N ALA A 71 7.62 -23.01 -17.50
CA ALA A 71 8.27 -22.03 -16.64
C ALA A 71 9.73 -21.73 -17.04
N GLU A 72 10.50 -22.76 -17.41
CA GLU A 72 11.91 -22.63 -17.80
C GLU A 72 12.26 -23.59 -18.95
N LYS A 73 13.08 -23.14 -19.90
CA LYS A 73 13.59 -23.97 -21.00
C LYS A 73 14.85 -24.70 -20.54
N GLY A 74 14.70 -25.89 -19.98
CA GLY A 74 15.79 -26.83 -19.69
C GLY A 74 15.28 -28.26 -19.66
N PRO A 75 16.13 -29.30 -19.82
CA PRO A 75 15.73 -30.68 -19.57
C PRO A 75 15.84 -30.99 -18.05
N PRO A 76 14.74 -31.37 -17.35
CA PRO A 76 13.37 -31.53 -17.85
C PRO A 76 12.59 -30.21 -17.90
N LEU A 77 11.74 -30.05 -18.92
CA LEU A 77 10.83 -28.90 -19.04
C LEU A 77 9.90 -28.86 -17.83
N LEU A 78 9.89 -27.73 -17.13
CA LEU A 78 9.05 -27.52 -15.96
C LEU A 78 7.76 -26.78 -16.34
N TRP A 79 6.68 -27.16 -15.67
CA TRP A 79 5.32 -26.71 -15.96
C TRP A 79 4.69 -26.09 -14.71
N SER A 80 3.97 -24.99 -14.93
CA SER A 80 3.18 -24.31 -13.90
C SER A 80 1.69 -24.35 -14.26
N LEU A 81 0.84 -24.48 -13.23
CA LEU A 81 -0.61 -24.30 -13.35
C LEU A 81 -0.91 -22.80 -13.33
N THR A 82 -1.60 -22.29 -14.36
CA THR A 82 -1.94 -20.85 -14.45
C THR A 82 -3.13 -20.51 -13.55
N LEU A 83 -3.36 -19.22 -13.29
CA LEU A 83 -4.57 -18.76 -12.59
C LEU A 83 -5.85 -19.22 -13.30
N LYS A 84 -5.90 -19.12 -14.64
CA LYS A 84 -7.04 -19.63 -15.43
C LYS A 84 -7.24 -21.14 -15.26
N GLY A 85 -6.15 -21.91 -15.19
CA GLY A 85 -6.21 -23.34 -14.91
C GLY A 85 -6.77 -23.65 -13.52
N LEU A 86 -6.40 -22.85 -12.52
CA LEU A 86 -6.90 -22.99 -11.17
C LEU A 86 -8.38 -22.58 -11.03
N GLU A 87 -8.77 -21.46 -11.63
CA GLU A 87 -10.18 -21.03 -11.69
C GLU A 87 -11.04 -22.08 -12.40
N HIS A 88 -10.53 -22.66 -13.48
CA HIS A 88 -11.20 -23.76 -14.18
C HIS A 88 -11.41 -24.97 -13.25
N LEU A 89 -10.41 -25.37 -12.47
CA LEU A 89 -10.54 -26.44 -11.47
C LEU A 89 -11.55 -26.08 -10.36
N ARG A 90 -11.54 -24.84 -9.86
CA ARG A 90 -12.51 -24.36 -8.86
C ARG A 90 -13.94 -24.45 -9.40
N ASN A 91 -14.16 -23.99 -10.64
CA ASN A 91 -15.48 -24.02 -11.28
C ASN A 91 -16.01 -25.44 -11.49
N LEU A 92 -15.12 -26.39 -11.84
CA LEU A 92 -15.53 -27.79 -12.02
C LEU A 92 -15.77 -28.51 -10.70
N SER A 93 -14.88 -28.33 -9.72
CA SER A 93 -14.93 -29.08 -8.46
C SER A 93 -15.83 -28.47 -7.38
N GLY A 94 -16.12 -27.16 -7.46
CA GLY A 94 -16.74 -26.42 -6.37
C GLY A 94 -15.85 -26.28 -5.11
N LEU A 95 -14.59 -26.73 -5.16
CA LEU A 95 -13.68 -26.68 -4.03
C LEU A 95 -12.96 -25.33 -3.92
N ALA A 96 -12.72 -24.91 -2.69
CA ALA A 96 -11.82 -23.81 -2.38
C ALA A 96 -10.36 -24.26 -2.59
N LEU A 97 -9.87 -24.14 -3.82
CA LEU A 97 -8.48 -24.45 -4.16
C LEU A 97 -7.61 -23.24 -3.89
N TYR A 98 -6.71 -23.34 -2.93
CA TYR A 98 -5.79 -22.28 -2.58
C TYR A 98 -4.66 -22.27 -3.58
N THR A 99 -4.37 -21.13 -4.17
CA THR A 99 -2.97 -20.89 -4.49
C THR A 99 -2.24 -20.92 -3.12
N ASN A 100 -1.00 -21.41 -2.96
CA ASN A 100 -0.12 -20.64 -2.04
C ASN A 100 -0.33 -19.19 -2.46
N PRO A 101 -0.31 -18.20 -1.56
CA PRO A 101 -0.14 -16.86 -2.08
C PRO A 101 1.01 -16.97 -3.09
N THR A 102 0.71 -16.88 -4.41
CA THR A 102 1.49 -16.03 -5.28
C THR A 102 1.79 -14.90 -4.34
N ILE A 103 3.05 -14.62 -4.03
CA ILE A 103 3.45 -13.33 -3.45
C ILE A 103 2.41 -12.35 -3.94
N GLU A 104 1.41 -12.01 -3.11
CA GLU A 104 0.11 -11.68 -3.70
C GLU A 104 0.37 -10.46 -4.54
N SER A 105 0.21 -10.65 -5.85
CA SER A 105 1.01 -9.86 -6.77
C SER A 105 0.39 -8.49 -6.73
N PHE A 106 1.05 -7.59 -6.04
CA PHE A 106 0.67 -6.19 -6.00
C PHE A 106 0.53 -5.72 -7.45
N ASP A 107 -0.63 -5.17 -7.81
CA ASP A 107 -0.94 -4.72 -9.17
C ASP A 107 -0.32 -3.34 -9.45
N SER A 108 0.20 -2.70 -8.41
CA SER A 108 0.98 -1.46 -8.43
C SER A 108 2.02 -1.43 -7.30
N ASP A 109 3.04 -0.60 -7.44
CA ASP A 109 4.12 -0.50 -6.46
C ASP A 109 3.78 0.52 -5.38
N ILE A 110 3.39 1.73 -5.79
CA ILE A 110 3.10 2.85 -4.88
C ILE A 110 1.72 3.39 -5.19
N ALA A 111 0.95 3.65 -4.14
CA ALA A 111 -0.26 4.45 -4.22
C ALA A 111 -0.14 5.71 -3.39
N PHE A 112 -0.38 6.86 -4.00
CA PHE A 112 -0.49 8.14 -3.31
C PHE A 112 -1.94 8.50 -3.06
N VAL A 113 -2.22 8.93 -1.83
CA VAL A 113 -3.48 9.54 -1.43
C VAL A 113 -3.18 10.96 -0.95
N CYS A 114 -3.93 11.92 -1.45
CA CYS A 114 -3.92 13.31 -0.96
C CYS A 114 -5.33 13.71 -0.51
N ALA A 115 -5.42 14.69 0.39
CA ALA A 115 -6.70 15.27 0.78
C ALA A 115 -7.17 16.26 -0.29
N LEU A 116 -6.22 17.02 -0.87
CA LEU A 116 -6.52 18.13 -1.78
C LEU A 116 -5.86 17.96 -3.15
N GLU A 117 -6.58 18.33 -4.22
CA GLU A 117 -6.02 18.40 -5.57
C GLU A 117 -4.93 19.49 -5.66
N HIS A 118 -5.17 20.63 -5.02
CA HIS A 118 -4.20 21.70 -4.81
C HIS A 118 -4.19 22.08 -3.31
N PRO A 119 -3.00 22.24 -2.69
CA PRO A 119 -1.66 22.15 -3.28
C PRO A 119 -1.04 20.75 -3.30
N GLU A 120 -1.63 19.77 -2.59
CA GLU A 120 -0.98 18.49 -2.29
C GLU A 120 -0.75 17.60 -3.53
N PHE A 121 -1.82 17.20 -4.22
CA PHE A 121 -1.69 16.29 -5.37
C PHE A 121 -0.96 16.95 -6.55
N LYS A 122 -1.19 18.26 -6.77
CA LYS A 122 -0.42 19.06 -7.73
C LYS A 122 1.08 18.97 -7.46
N ALA A 123 1.54 19.11 -6.21
CA ALA A 123 2.96 19.03 -5.88
C ALA A 123 3.56 17.64 -6.17
N LEU A 124 2.80 16.57 -5.96
CA LEU A 124 3.19 15.21 -6.36
C LEU A 124 3.31 15.07 -7.87
N MET A 125 2.33 15.60 -8.62
CA MET A 125 2.38 15.56 -10.08
C MET A 125 3.62 16.30 -10.60
N ASP A 126 3.88 17.51 -10.09
CA ASP A 126 5.04 18.32 -10.45
C ASP A 126 6.37 17.59 -10.12
N ALA A 127 6.43 16.85 -8.99
CA ALA A 127 7.60 16.05 -8.61
C ALA A 127 7.84 14.82 -9.51
N LEU A 128 6.82 14.39 -10.27
CA LEU A 128 6.83 13.21 -11.15
C LEU A 128 6.65 13.59 -12.64
N GLY A 129 7.11 14.78 -13.05
CA GLY A 129 7.14 15.19 -14.45
C GLY A 129 5.96 16.06 -14.89
N GLY A 130 5.14 16.54 -13.95
CA GLY A 130 3.98 17.40 -14.20
C GLY A 130 2.76 16.63 -14.69
N ALA A 131 1.64 17.34 -14.89
CA ALA A 131 0.34 16.73 -15.22
C ALA A 131 0.37 15.82 -16.47
N ASN A 132 1.20 16.14 -17.47
CA ASN A 132 1.30 15.35 -18.71
C ASN A 132 1.95 13.98 -18.52
N ALA A 133 2.67 13.76 -17.41
CA ALA A 133 3.25 12.46 -17.08
C ALA A 133 2.23 11.52 -16.42
N TRP A 134 1.01 12.00 -16.14
CA TRP A 134 -0.04 11.25 -15.47
C TRP A 134 -1.17 10.94 -16.44
N LYS A 135 -1.62 9.69 -16.43
CA LYS A 135 -2.73 9.21 -17.25
C LYS A 135 -3.90 8.82 -16.36
N GLU A 136 -5.10 9.30 -16.66
CA GLU A 136 -6.29 8.83 -15.96
C GLU A 136 -6.54 7.34 -16.23
N ILE A 137 -6.85 6.61 -15.16
CA ILE A 137 -7.09 5.16 -15.16
C ILE A 137 -8.27 4.82 -14.24
N GLY A 138 -8.60 3.53 -14.18
CA GLY A 138 -9.65 3.02 -13.31
C GLY A 138 -10.99 2.93 -14.02
N ASN A 139 -12.04 2.66 -13.24
CA ASN A 139 -13.39 2.51 -13.75
C ASN A 139 -14.21 3.76 -13.39
N ALA A 140 -14.75 4.44 -14.41
CA ALA A 140 -15.54 5.66 -14.27
C ALA A 140 -16.83 5.50 -13.42
N ARG A 141 -17.19 4.26 -13.02
CA ARG A 141 -18.26 4.01 -12.05
C ARG A 141 -17.84 4.33 -10.61
N TYR A 142 -16.55 4.38 -10.31
CA TYR A 142 -16.07 4.81 -9.00
C TYR A 142 -16.06 6.33 -8.90
N THR A 143 -16.29 6.84 -7.69
CA THR A 143 -16.38 8.28 -7.43
C THR A 143 -15.04 9.00 -7.56
N HIS A 144 -13.94 8.34 -7.20
CA HIS A 144 -12.61 8.95 -7.24
C HIS A 144 -11.98 8.82 -8.62
N VAL A 145 -11.28 9.87 -9.04
CA VAL A 145 -10.42 9.85 -10.23
C VAL A 145 -9.07 9.29 -9.83
N TYR A 146 -8.60 8.29 -10.58
CA TYR A 146 -7.29 7.68 -10.38
C TYR A 146 -6.38 8.03 -11.54
N ARG A 147 -5.12 8.33 -11.23
CA ARG A 147 -4.12 8.64 -12.24
C ARG A 147 -2.90 7.76 -12.05
N GLU A 148 -2.33 7.31 -13.15
CA GLU A 148 -1.14 6.46 -13.19
C GLU A 148 0.06 7.23 -13.74
N THR A 149 1.22 6.97 -13.15
CA THR A 149 2.53 7.37 -13.69
C THR A 149 3.60 6.35 -13.31
N GLN A 150 4.86 6.66 -13.58
CA GLN A 150 6.01 5.83 -13.25
C GLN A 150 7.04 6.58 -12.42
N LEU A 151 7.70 5.87 -11.50
CA LEU A 151 8.86 6.35 -10.76
C LEU A 151 10.05 5.42 -11.03
N VAL A 152 11.14 5.95 -11.58
CA VAL A 152 12.40 5.20 -11.71
C VAL A 152 13.21 5.35 -10.42
N THR A 153 13.57 4.23 -9.81
CA THR A 153 14.43 4.15 -8.62
C THR A 153 15.89 4.47 -8.95
N ALA A 154 16.71 4.72 -7.92
CA ALA A 154 18.15 4.93 -8.06
C ALA A 154 18.88 3.72 -8.67
N GLU A 155 18.32 2.52 -8.50
CA GLU A 155 18.84 1.27 -9.08
C GLU A 155 18.26 0.97 -10.48
N GLY A 156 17.50 1.90 -11.07
CA GLY A 156 16.95 1.77 -12.42
C GLY A 156 15.66 0.95 -12.53
N LYS A 157 15.13 0.41 -11.42
CA LYS A 157 13.81 -0.23 -11.41
C LYS A 157 12.70 0.80 -11.62
N THR A 158 11.83 0.56 -12.61
CA THR A 158 10.62 1.35 -12.85
C THR A 158 9.48 0.84 -11.97
N LEU A 159 8.88 1.74 -11.20
CA LEU A 159 7.77 1.48 -10.30
C LEU A 159 6.48 2.01 -10.90
N LYS A 160 5.40 1.24 -10.80
CA LYS A 160 4.06 1.66 -11.18
C LYS A 160 3.41 2.45 -10.04
N VAL A 161 3.05 3.70 -10.31
CA VAL A 161 2.54 4.63 -9.31
C VAL A 161 1.10 4.98 -9.63
N ILE A 162 0.21 4.83 -8.66
CA ILE A 162 -1.18 5.30 -8.73
C ILE A 162 -1.37 6.48 -7.78
N GLY A 163 -2.18 7.46 -8.15
CA GLY A 163 -2.48 8.63 -7.35
C GLY A 163 -3.98 8.94 -7.35
N THR A 164 -4.50 9.39 -6.21
CA THR A 164 -5.88 9.87 -6.10
C THR A 164 -6.02 10.93 -5.01
N THR A 165 -7.13 11.65 -5.04
CA THR A 165 -7.55 12.63 -4.04
C THR A 165 -8.86 12.24 -3.38
N SER A 166 -8.98 12.57 -2.10
CA SER A 166 -10.26 12.44 -1.38
C SER A 166 -11.28 13.45 -1.93
N THR A 167 -12.57 13.12 -1.86
CA THR A 167 -13.65 14.02 -2.32
C THR A 167 -13.94 15.14 -1.32
N SER A 168 -13.57 14.95 -0.06
CA SER A 168 -13.62 15.95 1.00
C SER A 168 -12.51 15.69 2.01
N MET A 169 -12.24 16.67 2.87
CA MET A 169 -11.33 16.50 4.01
C MET A 169 -11.93 15.55 5.05
N GLY A 170 -11.07 14.96 5.88
CA GLY A 170 -11.47 14.11 7.00
C GLY A 170 -11.17 12.61 6.84
N LEU A 171 -11.18 11.93 7.97
CA LEU A 171 -10.86 10.52 8.17
C LEU A 171 -11.73 9.62 7.31
N THR A 172 -13.04 9.87 7.27
CA THR A 172 -14.00 9.03 6.55
C THR A 172 -13.77 9.07 5.05
N ALA A 173 -13.59 10.27 4.50
CA ALA A 173 -13.35 10.45 3.07
C ALA A 173 -12.01 9.83 2.65
N ALA A 174 -10.95 10.04 3.44
CA ALA A 174 -9.65 9.44 3.21
C ALA A 174 -9.66 7.91 3.31
N ALA A 175 -10.41 7.35 4.26
CA ALA A 175 -10.58 5.91 4.40
C ALA A 175 -11.30 5.31 3.17
N ILE A 176 -12.40 5.92 2.71
CA ILE A 176 -13.13 5.46 1.52
C ILE A 176 -12.24 5.49 0.27
N ALA A 177 -11.54 6.62 0.04
CA ALA A 177 -10.63 6.76 -1.08
C ALA A 177 -9.52 5.69 -1.06
N THR A 178 -8.94 5.46 0.12
CA THR A 178 -7.89 4.45 0.31
C THR A 178 -8.41 3.04 0.10
N THR A 179 -9.57 2.68 0.66
CA THR A 179 -10.17 1.35 0.50
C THR A 179 -10.47 1.07 -0.96
N GLN A 180 -11.11 2.00 -1.67
CA GLN A 180 -11.40 1.82 -3.10
C GLN A 180 -10.13 1.72 -3.94
N LEU A 181 -9.10 2.50 -3.62
CA LEU A 181 -7.80 2.43 -4.26
C LEU A 181 -7.15 1.05 -4.05
N VAL A 182 -7.13 0.56 -2.81
CA VAL A 182 -6.46 -0.71 -2.46
C VAL A 182 -7.15 -1.89 -3.13
N LEU A 183 -8.49 -1.91 -3.13
CA LEU A 183 -9.27 -2.98 -3.76
C LEU A 183 -9.09 -3.03 -5.28
N GLN A 184 -8.88 -1.87 -5.91
CA GLN A 184 -8.74 -1.78 -7.37
C GLN A 184 -7.31 -2.03 -7.85
N PHE A 185 -6.30 -1.54 -7.12
CA PHE A 185 -4.93 -1.46 -7.63
C PHE A 185 -3.90 -2.21 -6.79
N LYS A 186 -4.31 -2.81 -5.67
CA LYS A 186 -3.49 -3.66 -4.77
C LYS A 186 -2.04 -3.18 -4.66
N PRO A 187 -1.81 -1.95 -4.13
CA PRO A 187 -0.48 -1.36 -4.10
C PRO A 187 0.41 -2.02 -3.05
N ARG A 188 1.72 -2.07 -3.30
CA ARG A 188 2.72 -2.57 -2.33
C ARG A 188 2.87 -1.64 -1.13
N VAL A 189 2.72 -0.34 -1.33
CA VAL A 189 2.67 0.68 -0.28
C VAL A 189 1.64 1.76 -0.61
N VAL A 190 0.88 2.18 0.38
CA VAL A 190 0.06 3.39 0.35
C VAL A 190 0.79 4.49 1.10
N ALA A 191 0.97 5.64 0.46
CA ALA A 191 1.58 6.83 1.04
C ALA A 191 0.58 7.99 1.02
N MET A 192 0.16 8.44 2.20
CA MET A 192 -0.56 9.72 2.32
C MET A 192 0.47 10.85 2.22
N VAL A 193 0.24 11.81 1.33
CA VAL A 193 1.15 12.95 1.15
C VAL A 193 0.35 14.23 1.28
N GLY A 194 0.89 15.22 1.98
CA GLY A 194 0.17 16.46 2.14
C GLY A 194 0.76 17.42 3.17
N ILE A 195 -0.12 18.23 3.74
CA ILE A 195 0.23 19.24 4.75
C ILE A 195 -0.36 18.90 6.12
N ALA A 196 0.22 19.49 7.16
CA ALA A 196 -0.25 19.35 8.54
C ALA A 196 0.11 20.59 9.37
N ALA A 197 -0.60 20.74 10.48
CA ALA A 197 -0.21 21.66 11.54
C ALA A 197 0.89 21.02 12.41
N GLY A 198 2.02 21.70 12.55
CA GLY A 198 3.10 21.26 13.43
C GLY A 198 2.83 21.66 14.88
N THR A 199 3.26 20.85 15.84
CA THR A 199 3.33 21.31 17.25
C THR A 199 4.49 22.27 17.44
N ARG A 200 4.35 23.31 18.27
CA ARG A 200 5.47 24.18 18.66
C ARG A 200 6.56 23.47 19.47
N SER A 201 6.21 22.37 20.14
CA SER A 201 7.20 21.54 20.84
C SER A 201 8.24 20.93 19.89
N GLY A 202 9.51 21.01 20.29
CA GLY A 202 10.63 20.42 19.54
C GLY A 202 11.19 21.29 18.41
N GLY A 203 10.88 22.59 18.39
CA GLY A 203 11.55 23.54 17.49
C GLY A 203 11.24 23.36 16.00
N LYS A 204 10.06 22.82 15.68
CA LYS A 204 9.62 22.54 14.31
C LYS A 204 9.55 23.80 13.45
N GLN A 205 9.86 23.65 12.17
CA GLN A 205 9.91 24.73 11.18
C GLN A 205 8.88 24.51 10.07
N PHE A 206 8.46 25.58 9.39
CA PHE A 206 7.63 25.45 8.18
C PHE A 206 8.34 24.57 7.15
N GLY A 207 7.61 23.61 6.59
CA GLY A 207 8.10 22.59 5.65
C GLY A 207 8.84 21.42 6.28
N ASP A 208 8.99 21.36 7.61
CA ASP A 208 9.45 20.12 8.27
C ASP A 208 8.51 18.96 7.91
N VAL A 209 9.09 17.80 7.58
CA VAL A 209 8.30 16.62 7.23
C VAL A 209 8.00 15.81 8.49
N LEU A 210 6.72 15.52 8.69
CA LEU A 210 6.16 14.74 9.77
C LEU A 210 5.75 13.37 9.22
N VAL A 211 6.24 12.31 9.86
CA VAL A 211 5.84 10.93 9.58
C VAL A 211 5.13 10.36 10.79
N ALA A 212 3.89 9.93 10.57
CA ALA A 212 3.05 9.37 11.61
C ALA A 212 3.56 7.99 12.07
N ASP A 213 4.03 7.93 13.32
CA ASP A 213 4.41 6.69 13.98
C ASP A 213 4.24 6.81 15.50
N PRO A 214 3.06 6.48 16.03
CA PRO A 214 1.84 6.07 15.33
C PRO A 214 1.02 7.24 14.76
N SER A 215 0.05 6.94 13.90
CA SER A 215 -1.11 7.81 13.68
C SER A 215 -2.19 7.53 14.73
N VAL A 216 -2.86 8.58 15.23
CA VAL A 216 -3.86 8.49 16.30
C VAL A 216 -5.09 9.35 15.98
N ASP A 217 -6.29 8.78 16.14
CA ASP A 217 -7.51 9.57 16.20
C ASP A 217 -7.62 10.21 17.59
N TYR A 218 -7.31 11.50 17.67
CA TYR A 218 -7.32 12.23 18.93
C TYR A 218 -8.74 12.59 19.41
N ASN A 219 -9.76 12.32 18.60
CA ASN A 219 -11.16 12.53 18.93
C ASN A 219 -11.87 11.23 19.35
N SER A 220 -11.20 10.09 19.21
CA SER A 220 -11.65 8.80 19.73
C SER A 220 -11.55 8.75 21.25
N GLY A 221 -12.70 8.69 21.92
CA GLY A 221 -12.78 8.67 23.38
C GLY A 221 -14.14 9.11 23.88
N LYS A 222 -14.24 9.28 25.21
CA LYS A 222 -15.47 9.68 25.89
C LYS A 222 -15.34 11.10 26.42
N VAL A 223 -16.31 11.95 26.08
CA VAL A 223 -16.49 13.25 26.74
C VAL A 223 -17.27 13.01 28.04
N VAL A 224 -16.73 13.50 29.16
CA VAL A 224 -17.37 13.45 30.47
C VAL A 224 -17.54 14.86 31.03
N GLN A 225 -18.52 15.02 31.92
CA GLN A 225 -18.73 16.26 32.67
C GLN A 225 -18.52 15.95 34.15
N ALA A 226 -17.49 16.54 34.75
CA ALA A 226 -17.16 16.37 36.16
C ALA A 226 -17.02 17.76 36.81
N GLY A 227 -17.82 18.04 37.83
CA GLY A 227 -17.78 19.34 38.53
C GLY A 227 -18.06 20.56 37.65
N GLY A 228 -18.85 20.40 36.58
CA GLY A 228 -19.13 21.48 35.61
C GLY A 228 -18.04 21.68 34.55
N ILE A 229 -16.92 20.96 34.64
CA ILE A 229 -15.83 20.99 33.66
C ILE A 229 -16.02 19.85 32.65
N ARG A 230 -15.88 20.16 31.36
CA ARG A 230 -15.87 19.16 30.29
C ARG A 230 -14.47 18.56 30.20
N GLU A 231 -14.36 17.25 30.39
CA GLU A 231 -13.12 16.50 30.22
C GLU A 231 -13.25 15.48 29.08
N PHE A 232 -12.13 15.12 28.47
CA PHE A 232 -12.06 14.11 27.42
C PHE A 232 -11.16 12.95 27.88
N LEU A 233 -11.73 11.74 27.88
CA LEU A 233 -11.04 10.51 28.20
C LEU A 233 -10.70 9.80 26.89
N PRO A 234 -9.44 9.86 26.42
CA PRO A 234 -9.05 9.30 25.13
C PRO A 234 -9.13 7.77 25.17
N ASP A 235 -9.64 7.18 24.09
CA ASP A 235 -9.63 5.73 23.85
C ASP A 235 -9.29 5.46 22.36
N PRO A 236 -8.08 5.81 21.90
CA PRO A 236 -7.68 5.66 20.51
C PRO A 236 -7.16 4.24 20.23
N TYR A 237 -7.12 3.87 18.95
CA TYR A 237 -6.44 2.67 18.45
C TYR A 237 -5.25 3.05 17.56
N PRO A 238 -4.08 3.40 18.15
CA PRO A 238 -2.92 3.88 17.41
C PRO A 238 -2.43 2.88 16.37
N ILE A 239 -2.12 3.36 15.16
CA ILE A 239 -1.53 2.52 14.11
C ILE A 239 -0.13 3.02 13.79
N GLY A 240 0.86 2.15 14.01
CA GLY A 240 2.27 2.44 13.75
C GLY A 240 2.74 1.98 12.37
N LEU A 241 3.95 2.42 12.02
CA LEU A 241 4.62 2.00 10.80
C LEU A 241 5.05 0.52 10.85
N ASN A 242 5.18 -0.06 9.66
CA ASN A 242 5.93 -1.30 9.49
C ASN A 242 7.38 -1.13 10.01
N PRO A 243 7.93 -2.08 10.79
CA PRO A 243 9.27 -1.95 11.37
C PRO A 243 10.40 -1.69 10.36
N ARG A 244 10.32 -2.27 9.16
CA ARG A 244 11.33 -2.05 8.12
C ARG A 244 11.28 -0.61 7.60
N LEU A 245 10.09 -0.10 7.33
CA LEU A 245 9.89 1.28 6.90
C LEU A 245 10.36 2.27 7.99
N ARG A 246 10.00 2.03 9.26
CA ARG A 246 10.52 2.80 10.41
C ARG A 246 12.05 2.82 10.44
N SER A 247 12.69 1.67 10.33
CA SER A 247 14.16 1.55 10.38
C SER A 247 14.84 2.31 9.23
N VAL A 248 14.29 2.26 8.02
CA VAL A 248 14.83 2.99 6.87
C VAL A 248 14.68 4.51 7.04
N LEU A 249 13.55 4.98 7.59
CA LEU A 249 13.33 6.40 7.86
C LEU A 249 14.31 7.00 8.87
N LEU A 250 14.85 6.20 9.80
CA LEU A 250 15.84 6.67 10.77
C LEU A 250 17.11 7.24 10.11
N LYS A 251 17.45 6.84 8.87
CA LYS A 251 18.57 7.39 8.11
C LYS A 251 18.45 8.90 7.86
N TYR A 252 17.22 9.42 7.91
CA TYR A 252 16.88 10.81 7.58
C TYR A 252 16.65 11.68 8.82
N HIS A 253 16.95 11.18 10.02
CA HIS A 253 16.75 11.95 11.26
C HIS A 253 17.63 13.21 11.27
N GLY A 254 17.12 14.29 11.87
CA GLY A 254 17.89 15.52 12.05
C GLY A 254 18.16 16.28 10.74
N ILE A 255 19.28 17.01 10.72
CA ILE A 255 19.70 17.81 9.55
C ILE A 255 20.29 16.87 8.50
N HIS A 256 19.48 16.50 7.50
CA HIS A 256 19.88 15.61 6.42
C HIS A 256 20.09 16.37 5.09
N PRO A 257 21.15 16.09 4.30
CA PRO A 257 21.43 16.79 3.03
C PRO A 257 20.30 16.77 2.00
N VAL A 258 19.42 15.75 2.05
CA VAL A 258 18.25 15.67 1.15
C VAL A 258 17.39 16.93 1.23
N PHE A 259 17.20 17.50 2.42
CA PHE A 259 16.38 18.69 2.60
C PHE A 259 17.04 19.94 2.03
N VAL A 260 18.36 20.00 2.03
CA VAL A 260 19.10 21.08 1.36
C VAL A 260 18.86 21.03 -0.15
N GLU A 261 18.93 19.85 -0.74
CA GLU A 261 18.69 19.66 -2.18
C GLU A 261 17.23 19.90 -2.57
N ILE A 262 16.27 19.47 -1.75
CA ILE A 262 14.84 19.76 -1.96
C ILE A 262 14.60 21.28 -1.93
N ARG A 263 15.17 21.98 -0.94
CA ARG A 263 15.01 23.44 -0.81
C ARG A 263 15.51 24.21 -2.02
N LYS A 264 16.65 23.81 -2.61
CA LYS A 264 17.21 24.45 -3.81
C LYS A 264 16.28 24.38 -5.02
N ARG A 265 15.38 23.39 -5.08
CA ARG A 265 14.42 23.21 -6.17
C ARG A 265 13.18 24.08 -6.02
N TRP A 266 12.93 24.65 -4.84
CA TRP A 266 11.81 25.55 -4.59
C TRP A 266 12.10 26.94 -5.17
N LYS A 267 11.11 27.53 -5.86
CA LYS A 267 11.24 28.84 -6.50
C LYS A 267 10.55 29.98 -5.74
N GLY A 268 9.77 29.66 -4.72
CA GLY A 268 9.04 30.63 -3.91
C GLY A 268 9.82 31.06 -2.67
N ARG A 269 9.10 31.68 -1.72
CA ARG A 269 9.66 32.03 -0.41
C ARG A 269 10.13 30.78 0.33
N ILE A 270 11.31 30.86 0.92
CA ILE A 270 11.89 29.80 1.76
C ILE A 270 11.86 30.28 3.22
N PRO A 271 11.42 29.45 4.19
CA PRO A 271 11.47 29.82 5.60
C PRO A 271 12.91 29.86 6.12
N GLU A 272 13.19 30.60 7.19
CA GLU A 272 14.56 30.74 7.71
C GLU A 272 15.10 29.41 8.26
N GLY A 273 14.28 28.70 9.03
CA GLY A 273 14.63 27.42 9.64
C GLY A 273 14.89 26.31 8.61
N LYS A 274 15.85 25.43 8.91
CA LYS A 274 16.19 24.27 8.06
C LYS A 274 15.14 23.18 8.20
N ASN A 275 14.74 22.56 7.08
CA ASN A 275 13.82 21.44 7.11
C ASN A 275 14.46 20.16 7.60
N GLN A 276 13.70 19.40 8.40
CA GLN A 276 14.10 18.11 8.96
C GLN A 276 12.92 17.12 8.92
N LEU A 277 13.25 15.84 9.14
CA LEU A 277 12.26 14.77 9.30
C LEU A 277 11.97 14.54 10.79
N HIS A 278 10.70 14.50 11.14
CA HIS A 278 10.20 14.11 12.47
C HIS A 278 9.37 12.85 12.34
N VAL A 279 9.76 11.79 13.03
CA VAL A 279 8.98 10.55 13.13
C VAL A 279 8.41 10.46 14.54
N GLY A 280 7.09 10.36 14.66
CA GLY A 280 6.43 10.32 15.96
C GLY A 280 4.90 10.38 15.90
N PRO A 281 4.21 10.43 17.05
CA PRO A 281 2.75 10.47 17.10
C PRO A 281 2.18 11.66 16.31
N LEU A 282 1.38 11.37 15.27
CA LEU A 282 0.67 12.37 14.48
C LEU A 282 -0.84 12.19 14.66
N GLY A 283 -1.49 13.24 15.15
CA GLY A 283 -2.93 13.22 15.40
C GLY A 283 -3.73 13.49 14.13
N ALA A 284 -4.84 12.79 13.94
CA ALA A 284 -5.77 13.02 12.86
C ALA A 284 -7.22 13.08 13.38
N ALA A 285 -8.03 14.05 12.97
CA ALA A 285 -9.49 14.01 13.21
C ALA A 285 -10.23 14.95 12.24
N ASP A 286 -11.55 14.78 12.12
CA ASP A 286 -12.40 15.60 11.25
C ASP A 286 -12.58 17.05 11.72
N GLN A 287 -11.93 17.46 12.81
CA GLN A 287 -11.99 18.82 13.35
C GLN A 287 -10.76 19.62 12.92
N VAL A 288 -11.01 20.77 12.30
CA VAL A 288 -9.99 21.78 12.08
C VAL A 288 -9.68 22.45 13.43
N ILE A 289 -8.44 22.31 13.91
CA ILE A 289 -8.01 22.95 15.16
C ILE A 289 -7.48 24.35 14.85
N ASP A 290 -8.12 25.39 15.39
CA ASP A 290 -7.65 26.78 15.40
C ASP A 290 -7.31 27.31 16.80
N ASP A 291 -7.54 26.50 17.84
CA ASP A 291 -7.27 26.82 19.23
C ASP A 291 -6.02 26.09 19.75
N ALA A 292 -5.04 26.87 20.24
CA ALA A 292 -3.82 26.35 20.85
C ALA A 292 -4.11 25.49 22.09
N SER A 293 -5.17 25.81 22.84
CA SER A 293 -5.56 25.07 24.04
C SER A 293 -5.92 23.63 23.71
N ARG A 294 -6.57 23.40 22.56
CA ARG A 294 -6.95 22.06 22.09
C ARG A 294 -5.73 21.22 21.74
N VAL A 295 -4.70 21.82 21.12
CA VAL A 295 -3.43 21.12 20.86
C VAL A 295 -2.76 20.70 22.17
N LEU A 296 -2.76 21.59 23.18
CA LEU A 296 -2.20 21.28 24.50
C LEU A 296 -2.97 20.14 25.19
N GLU A 297 -4.29 20.08 25.06
CA GLU A 297 -5.10 18.97 25.57
C GLU A 297 -4.72 17.63 24.92
N ILE A 298 -4.55 17.61 23.60
CA ILE A 298 -4.13 16.40 22.88
C ILE A 298 -2.73 15.98 23.35
N GLN A 299 -1.82 16.95 23.53
CA GLN A 299 -0.45 16.71 24.00
C GLN A 299 -0.37 16.15 25.43
N LYS A 300 -1.36 16.41 26.30
CA LYS A 300 -1.43 15.76 27.64
C LYS A 300 -1.46 14.24 27.52
N ASN A 301 -2.18 13.72 26.52
CA ASN A 301 -2.32 12.29 26.26
C ASN A 301 -1.21 11.76 25.33
N TRP A 302 -0.64 12.64 24.51
CA TRP A 302 0.41 12.32 23.54
C TRP A 302 1.62 13.25 23.71
N ARG A 303 2.42 13.05 24.77
CA ARG A 303 3.55 13.94 25.12
C ARG A 303 4.52 14.24 23.98
N LYS A 304 4.69 13.29 23.04
CA LYS A 304 5.60 13.39 21.88
C LYS A 304 4.87 13.75 20.57
N LEU A 305 3.62 14.22 20.63
CA LEU A 305 2.86 14.63 19.44
C LEU A 305 3.69 15.57 18.56
N ILE A 306 3.77 15.26 17.27
CA ILE A 306 4.57 16.04 16.31
C ILE A 306 3.72 17.01 15.50
N GLY A 307 2.42 16.73 15.36
CA GLY A 307 1.48 17.57 14.63
C GLY A 307 0.05 17.02 14.67
N VAL A 308 -0.85 17.75 14.02
CA VAL A 308 -2.25 17.38 13.81
C VAL A 308 -2.68 17.66 12.37
N GLU A 309 -3.52 16.80 11.83
CA GLU A 309 -4.16 16.93 10.51
C GLU A 309 -5.51 16.19 10.49
N MET A 310 -6.06 15.88 9.32
CA MET A 310 -7.45 15.41 9.21
C MET A 310 -7.63 14.05 8.52
N GLU A 311 -6.62 13.42 7.91
CA GLU A 311 -6.81 12.25 7.02
C GLU A 311 -5.97 11.03 7.36
N THR A 312 -4.76 11.20 7.91
CA THR A 312 -3.73 10.16 7.98
C THR A 312 -4.23 8.92 8.71
N TYR A 313 -4.98 9.09 9.81
CA TYR A 313 -5.52 7.95 10.53
C TYR A 313 -6.52 7.15 9.69
N GLY A 314 -7.35 7.81 8.88
CA GLY A 314 -8.29 7.15 7.97
C GLY A 314 -7.58 6.28 6.92
N VAL A 315 -6.51 6.80 6.33
CA VAL A 315 -5.64 6.04 5.40
C VAL A 315 -4.99 4.84 6.11
N TYR A 316 -4.51 5.05 7.34
CA TYR A 316 -3.87 4.00 8.14
C TYR A 316 -4.87 2.90 8.52
N ARG A 317 -6.09 3.25 8.96
CA ARG A 317 -7.17 2.28 9.24
C ARG A 317 -7.52 1.47 8.00
N ALA A 318 -7.80 2.13 6.89
CA ALA A 318 -8.19 1.48 5.64
C ALA A 318 -7.11 0.51 5.14
N THR A 319 -5.83 0.88 5.28
CA THR A 319 -4.72 0.01 4.88
C THR A 319 -4.49 -1.14 5.88
N HIS A 320 -4.63 -0.88 7.18
CA HIS A 320 -4.44 -1.90 8.22
C HIS A 320 -5.49 -3.02 8.14
N GLU A 321 -6.72 -2.66 7.79
CA GLU A 321 -7.86 -3.58 7.63
C GLU A 321 -8.07 -4.04 6.18
N ALA A 322 -7.15 -3.70 5.28
CA ALA A 322 -7.19 -4.15 3.89
C ALA A 322 -7.09 -5.69 3.77
N PRO A 323 -7.69 -6.29 2.73
CA PRO A 323 -7.46 -7.69 2.41
C PRO A 323 -6.02 -7.91 1.96
N ASP A 324 -5.59 -9.17 1.95
CA ASP A 324 -4.31 -9.53 1.37
C ASP A 324 -4.38 -9.42 -0.19
N PRO A 325 -3.33 -8.93 -0.89
CA PRO A 325 -2.03 -8.52 -0.35
C PRO A 325 -2.13 -7.20 0.40
N LYS A 326 -1.78 -7.22 1.68
CA LYS A 326 -1.90 -6.05 2.53
C LYS A 326 -0.80 -5.03 2.21
N PRO A 327 -1.14 -3.79 1.84
CA PRO A 327 -0.14 -2.76 1.62
C PRO A 327 0.57 -2.41 2.93
N ARG A 328 1.82 -1.95 2.82
CA ARG A 328 2.39 -1.11 3.89
C ARG A 328 1.78 0.29 3.82
N VAL A 329 1.78 1.01 4.93
CA VAL A 329 1.31 2.40 4.98
C VAL A 329 2.39 3.34 5.50
N VAL A 330 2.44 4.56 4.97
CA VAL A 330 3.25 5.67 5.46
C VAL A 330 2.51 6.99 5.22
N SER A 331 2.81 8.02 6.02
CA SER A 331 2.31 9.37 5.78
C SER A 331 3.50 10.33 5.78
N PHE A 332 3.57 11.20 4.77
CA PHE A 332 4.55 12.26 4.66
C PHE A 332 3.79 13.58 4.60
N LYS A 333 3.60 14.20 5.76
CA LYS A 333 2.99 15.52 5.88
C LYS A 333 4.06 16.56 6.08
N ALA A 334 3.89 17.78 5.58
CA ALA A 334 4.81 18.87 5.91
C ALA A 334 4.09 19.99 6.67
N VAL A 335 4.83 20.65 7.57
CA VAL A 335 4.30 21.72 8.41
C VAL A 335 3.94 22.95 7.58
N CYS A 336 2.65 23.27 7.45
CA CYS A 336 2.16 24.50 6.81
C CYS A 336 1.77 25.59 7.81
N ASP A 337 1.42 25.21 9.03
CA ASP A 337 1.05 26.11 10.13
C ASP A 337 1.37 25.47 11.49
N PHE A 338 1.05 26.18 12.58
CA PHE A 338 1.20 25.70 13.95
C PHE A 338 -0.13 25.73 14.72
N ALA A 339 -1.21 25.29 14.08
CA ALA A 339 -2.59 25.27 14.56
C ALA A 339 -3.17 26.67 14.83
N ALA A 340 -2.89 27.32 15.95
CA ALA A 340 -3.45 28.63 16.27
C ALA A 340 -2.85 29.79 15.44
N GLU A 341 -1.66 29.57 14.89
CA GLU A 341 -0.98 30.54 14.02
C GLU A 341 -1.19 30.15 12.56
N LYS A 342 -2.41 30.33 12.06
CA LYS A 342 -2.78 29.96 10.68
C LYS A 342 -2.32 31.00 9.69
N SER A 343 -1.64 30.53 8.65
CA SER A 343 -1.38 31.29 7.44
C SER A 343 -1.33 30.34 6.27
N ASP A 344 -2.09 30.64 5.22
CA ASP A 344 -2.06 29.84 3.99
C ASP A 344 -0.77 30.04 3.19
N SER A 345 0.10 30.97 3.62
CA SER A 345 1.32 31.38 2.90
C SER A 345 2.37 30.27 2.74
N TRP A 346 2.27 29.17 3.51
CA TRP A 346 3.23 28.07 3.49
C TRP A 346 2.67 26.76 2.98
N GLN A 347 1.39 26.68 2.61
CA GLN A 347 0.78 25.42 2.16
C GLN A 347 1.45 24.88 0.89
N ASP A 348 1.69 25.73 -0.11
CA ASP A 348 2.40 25.37 -1.34
C ASP A 348 3.82 24.86 -1.07
N TYR A 349 4.55 25.55 -0.20
CA TYR A 349 5.90 25.16 0.18
C TYR A 349 5.91 23.82 0.92
N ALA A 350 5.00 23.64 1.88
CA ALA A 350 4.86 22.40 2.63
C ALA A 350 4.50 21.25 1.70
N ALA A 351 3.47 21.40 0.86
CA ALA A 351 3.09 20.39 -0.13
C ALA A 351 4.26 20.01 -1.05
N PHE A 352 5.03 21.00 -1.52
CA PHE A 352 6.24 20.78 -2.30
C PHE A 352 7.28 19.96 -1.55
N VAL A 353 7.61 20.31 -0.30
CA VAL A 353 8.62 19.59 0.48
C VAL A 353 8.16 18.16 0.78
N ALA A 354 6.90 17.96 1.16
CA ALA A 354 6.31 16.65 1.40
C ALA A 354 6.38 15.76 0.14
N ALA A 355 5.95 16.29 -1.02
CA ALA A 355 5.99 15.58 -2.29
C ALA A 355 7.43 15.23 -2.70
N GLN A 356 8.34 16.19 -2.71
CA GLN A 356 9.74 15.97 -3.10
C GLN A 356 10.44 14.97 -2.18
N PHE A 357 10.23 15.06 -0.86
CA PHE A 357 10.80 14.09 0.07
C PHE A 357 10.24 12.69 -0.17
N THR A 358 8.92 12.56 -0.38
CA THR A 358 8.28 11.27 -0.69
C THR A 358 8.89 10.61 -1.92
N ILE A 359 9.06 11.37 -3.01
CA ILE A 359 9.64 10.85 -4.25
C ILE A 359 11.11 10.48 -4.07
N GLU A 360 11.92 11.33 -3.42
CA GLU A 360 13.33 11.04 -3.16
C GLU A 360 13.51 9.82 -2.24
N PHE A 361 12.64 9.65 -1.23
CA PHE A 361 12.64 8.51 -0.33
C PHE A 361 12.37 7.21 -1.11
N PHE A 362 11.27 7.13 -1.83
CA PHE A 362 10.96 5.91 -2.59
C PHE A 362 11.96 5.65 -3.72
N ARG A 363 12.47 6.70 -4.39
CA ARG A 363 13.51 6.54 -5.41
C ARG A 363 14.76 5.88 -4.84
N LYS A 364 15.23 6.31 -3.67
CA LYS A 364 16.50 5.85 -3.08
C LYS A 364 16.37 4.55 -2.31
N GLU A 365 15.26 4.36 -1.61
CA GLU A 365 15.15 3.34 -0.58
C GLU A 365 14.29 2.14 -0.98
N TRP A 366 13.78 2.08 -2.21
CA TRP A 366 12.90 1.00 -2.66
C TRP A 366 13.49 -0.40 -2.40
N ALA A 367 14.73 -0.66 -2.82
CA ALA A 367 15.38 -1.94 -2.57
C ALA A 367 15.60 -2.21 -1.09
N ALA A 368 15.91 -1.18 -0.29
CA ALA A 368 16.03 -1.33 1.15
C ALA A 368 14.69 -1.70 1.79
N LEU A 369 13.57 -1.17 1.31
CA LEU A 369 12.24 -1.49 1.82
C LEU A 369 11.81 -2.92 1.49
N TRP A 370 12.20 -3.45 0.33
CA TRP A 370 11.92 -4.83 -0.10
C TRP A 370 13.21 -5.52 -0.56
N PRO A 371 14.09 -5.93 0.38
CA PRO A 371 15.32 -6.60 0.03
C PRO A 371 15.02 -7.92 -0.67
N THR A 372 15.64 -8.15 -1.81
CA THR A 372 15.68 -9.47 -2.45
C THR A 372 16.72 -10.32 -1.72
N THR A 373 16.31 -11.48 -1.21
CA THR A 373 17.20 -12.49 -0.64
C THR A 373 18.15 -13.07 -1.67
#